data_AF-A0A8H3GLU7-F1
#
_entry.id   AF-A0A8H3GLU7-F1
#
_cell.length_a   1.000
_cell.length_b   1.000
_cell.length_c   1.000
_cell.angle_alpha   90.00
_cell.angle_beta   90.00
_cell.angle_gamma   90.00
#
_symmetry.space_group_name_H-M   'P 1'
#
loop_
_entity.id
_entity.type
_entity.pdbx_description
1 polymer ?
#
loop_
_entity_poly.entity_id
_entity_poly.type
_entity_poly.pdbx_seq_one_letter_code
_entity_poly.pdbx_strand_id
1 'polypeptide(L)'
;MLDKIKSKLHLESHDSAQTSFQTSREHVSIYGSHLFPIPVVTGFTTLPACTTSSVSPTPLTDQTLGIQKSTPGFSRRMVQVDGLDAYEASYPKGSINPKGEIKGGFGCYLERAEFEQARDIIFSYAIKFEEGFDFVKGGKLPGLYGGATPELAYGCSGGRQDGRDQCFSLRLMWRPKGEGEIYAYIPNLPSNHEALQNVPPKTHCNPDFGWSIARGSFAFVPGEWTTIAERVRLNDVGCANGIIQLWANGRLVVDIQGLEIRVDKDVVFRGAHFQTFFGGKAQDWASTKDQCAYFAAVGGAVVEW
;
A
#
# COMPACT_ATOMS: atom_id res chain seq x y z
N MET A 1 -82.51 20.05 -15.11
CA MET A 1 -82.82 20.72 -16.38
C MET A 1 -81.48 21.17 -16.96
N LEU A 2 -80.75 20.21 -17.55
CA LEU A 2 -80.58 20.04 -19.00
C LEU A 2 -79.51 20.99 -19.60
N ASP A 3 -78.31 20.43 -19.69
CA ASP A 3 -77.52 20.24 -20.92
C ASP A 3 -76.85 21.38 -21.70
N LYS A 4 -75.60 21.03 -22.08
CA LYS A 4 -74.74 21.49 -23.20
C LYS A 4 -73.93 22.77 -22.90
N ILE A 5 -72.61 22.80 -23.10
CA ILE A 5 -71.86 22.37 -24.29
C ILE A 5 -70.46 21.82 -23.91
N LYS A 6 -70.07 20.70 -24.53
CA LYS A 6 -68.70 20.14 -24.63
C LYS A 6 -68.15 20.40 -26.03
N SER A 7 -66.89 20.82 -26.14
CA SER A 7 -65.88 20.47 -27.17
C SER A 7 -64.60 21.26 -26.84
N LYS A 8 -63.34 20.88 -27.11
CA LYS A 8 -62.59 19.71 -27.61
C LYS A 8 -61.08 20.11 -27.44
N LEU A 9 -60.16 19.13 -27.50
CA LEU A 9 -58.66 19.24 -27.54
C LEU A 9 -58.03 19.21 -26.12
N HIS A 10 -57.50 18.11 -25.56
CA HIS A 10 -56.54 17.07 -25.98
C HIS A 10 -55.06 17.51 -25.92
N LEU A 11 -54.32 16.88 -24.99
CA LEU A 11 -52.86 16.86 -24.74
C LEU A 11 -52.25 18.23 -24.37
N GLU A 12 -51.46 18.38 -23.30
CA GLU A 12 -50.23 17.66 -22.98
C GLU A 12 -49.97 17.59 -21.47
N SER A 13 -49.48 16.43 -21.00
CA SER A 13 -48.89 16.22 -19.69
C SER A 13 -47.49 16.85 -19.64
N HIS A 14 -47.29 17.83 -18.75
CA HIS A 14 -45.94 18.30 -18.42
C HIS A 14 -45.23 17.28 -17.54
N ASP A 15 -44.49 16.42 -18.21
CA ASP A 15 -43.45 15.58 -17.63
C ASP A 15 -42.27 16.50 -17.26
N SER A 16 -42.18 16.86 -15.98
CA SER A 16 -41.04 17.63 -15.48
C SER A 16 -39.83 16.71 -15.45
N ALA A 17 -39.02 16.81 -16.50
CA ALA A 17 -37.75 16.11 -16.63
C ALA A 17 -36.93 16.24 -15.34
N GLN A 18 -36.79 15.13 -14.62
CA GLN A 18 -35.74 14.96 -13.63
C GLN A 18 -34.42 15.07 -14.37
N THR A 19 -33.75 16.22 -14.18
CA THR A 19 -32.37 16.43 -14.60
C THR A 19 -31.53 15.47 -13.79
N SER A 20 -31.16 14.34 -14.39
CA SER A 20 -30.14 13.46 -13.85
C SER A 20 -28.85 14.27 -13.81
N PHE A 21 -28.43 14.65 -12.60
CA PHE A 21 -27.05 15.02 -12.35
C PHE A 21 -26.22 13.74 -12.58
N GLN A 22 -25.85 13.47 -13.83
CA GLN A 22 -24.65 12.72 -14.12
C GLN A 22 -23.49 13.57 -13.59
N THR A 23 -23.14 13.36 -12.33
CA THR A 23 -21.78 13.62 -11.88
C THR A 23 -20.91 12.74 -12.76
N SER A 24 -20.35 13.30 -13.84
CA SER A 24 -19.17 12.71 -14.45
C SER A 24 -18.18 12.57 -13.30
N ARG A 25 -17.99 11.35 -12.80
CA ARG A 25 -16.88 11.07 -11.89
C ARG A 25 -15.65 11.42 -12.70
N GLU A 26 -15.08 12.59 -12.45
CA GLU A 26 -13.79 12.95 -13.02
C GLU A 26 -12.86 11.78 -12.73
N HIS A 27 -12.22 11.26 -13.79
CA HIS A 27 -11.20 10.24 -13.63
C HIS A 27 -10.14 10.81 -12.68
N VAL A 28 -10.12 10.34 -11.43
CA VAL A 28 -9.05 10.66 -10.49
C VAL A 28 -7.78 10.08 -11.10
N SER A 29 -6.95 10.99 -11.61
CA SER A 29 -5.84 10.62 -12.46
C SER A 29 -4.67 10.16 -11.59
N ILE A 30 -4.33 8.88 -11.68
CA ILE A 30 -3.06 8.36 -11.16
C ILE A 30 -1.97 8.71 -12.16
N TYR A 31 -1.00 9.51 -11.74
CA TYR A 31 0.14 9.91 -12.57
C TYR A 31 1.32 8.96 -12.36
N GLY A 32 1.96 8.53 -13.46
CA GLY A 32 3.18 7.72 -13.40
C GLY A 32 4.32 8.40 -12.62
N SER A 33 4.37 9.74 -12.63
CA SER A 33 5.32 10.54 -11.83
C SER A 33 5.07 10.46 -10.32
N HIS A 34 3.87 10.06 -9.87
CA HIS A 34 3.61 9.84 -8.44
C HIS A 34 4.07 8.45 -7.98
N LEU A 35 4.05 7.46 -8.89
CA LEU A 35 4.52 6.10 -8.63
C LEU A 35 6.04 5.99 -8.73
N PHE A 36 6.65 6.75 -9.63
CA PHE A 36 8.09 6.80 -9.87
C PHE A 36 8.57 8.26 -9.82
N PRO A 37 8.74 8.83 -8.61
CA PRO A 37 9.02 10.26 -8.42
C PRO A 37 10.47 10.66 -8.73
N ILE A 38 11.34 9.69 -9.02
CA ILE A 38 12.74 9.90 -9.40
C ILE A 38 13.09 9.02 -10.62
N PRO A 39 14.16 9.33 -11.37
CA PRO A 39 14.62 8.48 -12.48
C PRO A 39 14.93 7.05 -12.02
N VAL A 40 14.62 6.07 -12.88
CA VAL A 40 14.85 4.64 -12.64
C VAL A 40 15.58 4.00 -13.83
N VAL A 41 16.32 2.93 -13.56
CA VAL A 41 17.06 2.16 -14.58
C VAL A 41 16.12 1.25 -15.36
N THR A 42 15.25 0.53 -14.66
CA THR A 42 14.23 -0.35 -15.24
C THR A 42 13.11 -0.54 -14.24
N GLY A 43 11.88 -0.75 -14.71
CA GLY A 43 10.75 -1.03 -13.85
C GLY A 43 9.51 -1.47 -14.60
N PHE A 44 8.47 -1.75 -13.84
CA PHE A 44 7.15 -2.10 -14.36
C PHE A 44 6.05 -1.43 -13.54
N THR A 45 4.87 -1.29 -14.13
CA THR A 45 3.65 -0.90 -13.40
C THR A 45 2.41 -1.47 -14.04
N THR A 46 1.37 -1.70 -13.25
CA THR A 46 0.05 -2.07 -13.76
C THR A 46 -0.82 -0.87 -14.12
N LEU A 47 -0.26 0.34 -14.11
CA LEU A 47 -0.90 1.52 -14.68
C LEU A 47 -0.91 1.42 -16.22
N PRO A 48 -2.07 1.24 -16.89
CA PRO A 48 -2.10 0.88 -18.32
C PRO A 48 -1.49 1.93 -19.26
N ALA A 49 -1.60 3.20 -18.90
CA ALA A 49 -1.12 4.34 -19.70
C ALA A 49 0.12 5.01 -19.09
N CYS A 50 0.96 4.25 -18.38
CA CYS A 50 2.20 4.79 -17.83
C CYS A 50 3.16 5.22 -18.95
N THR A 51 3.61 6.48 -18.90
CA THR A 51 4.58 7.07 -19.83
C THR A 51 5.94 7.36 -19.18
N THR A 52 6.14 6.92 -17.94
CA THR A 52 7.42 7.08 -17.23
C THR A 52 8.53 6.34 -17.99
N SER A 53 9.63 7.04 -18.26
CA SER A 53 10.80 6.45 -18.91
C SER A 53 11.31 5.24 -18.14
N SER A 54 11.76 4.22 -18.87
CA SER A 54 12.32 2.97 -18.32
C SER A 54 11.33 2.12 -17.50
N VAL A 55 10.04 2.48 -17.47
CA VAL A 55 8.99 1.70 -16.80
C VAL A 55 8.04 1.12 -17.83
N SER A 56 7.87 -0.20 -17.82
CA SER A 56 6.97 -0.91 -18.74
C SER A 56 5.59 -1.15 -18.13
N PRO A 57 4.49 -0.76 -18.80
CA PRO A 57 3.15 -1.21 -18.40
C PRO A 57 3.03 -2.73 -18.47
N THR A 58 2.37 -3.35 -17.50
CA THR A 58 2.09 -4.79 -17.45
C THR A 58 0.68 -5.05 -16.90
N PRO A 59 -0.02 -6.12 -17.31
CA PRO A 59 -1.33 -6.44 -16.74
C PRO A 59 -1.28 -6.67 -15.22
N LEU A 60 -2.38 -6.40 -14.50
CA LEU A 60 -2.47 -6.77 -13.08
C LEU A 60 -2.78 -8.26 -12.94
N THR A 61 -1.75 -9.12 -12.94
CA THR A 61 -1.92 -10.57 -12.74
C THR A 61 -0.86 -11.15 -11.81
N ASP A 62 -1.18 -12.27 -11.18
CA ASP A 62 -0.25 -12.98 -10.30
C ASP A 62 1.05 -13.35 -11.01
N GLN A 63 0.96 -13.77 -12.28
CA GLN A 63 2.11 -14.17 -13.09
C GLN A 63 3.03 -12.98 -13.40
N THR A 64 2.47 -11.86 -13.83
CA THR A 64 3.24 -10.67 -14.25
C THR A 64 3.86 -9.95 -13.07
N LEU A 65 3.19 -9.96 -11.92
CA LEU A 65 3.72 -9.43 -10.67
C LEU A 65 4.69 -10.41 -9.99
N GLY A 66 4.76 -11.67 -10.39
CA GLY A 66 5.60 -12.66 -9.71
C GLY A 66 5.10 -12.97 -8.30
N ILE A 67 3.78 -13.11 -8.14
CA ILE A 67 3.16 -13.38 -6.84
C ILE A 67 3.51 -14.79 -6.36
N GLN A 68 4.10 -14.86 -5.17
CA GLN A 68 4.43 -16.08 -4.44
C GLN A 68 3.73 -16.12 -3.09
N LYS A 69 3.66 -17.34 -2.51
CA LYS A 69 3.30 -17.57 -1.10
C LYS A 69 2.03 -16.84 -0.65
N SER A 70 0.96 -16.91 -1.46
CA SER A 70 -0.35 -16.36 -1.09
C SER A 70 -0.85 -17.00 0.22
N THR A 71 -1.38 -16.17 1.11
CA THR A 71 -1.85 -16.59 2.43
C THR A 71 -3.14 -17.41 2.26
N PRO A 72 -3.19 -18.66 2.76
CA PRO A 72 -4.37 -19.51 2.62
C PRO A 72 -5.62 -18.90 3.26
N GLY A 73 -6.76 -19.04 2.59
CA GLY A 73 -8.06 -18.58 3.10
C GLY A 73 -8.37 -17.09 2.90
N PHE A 74 -7.50 -16.35 2.22
CA PHE A 74 -7.76 -14.97 1.83
C PHE A 74 -8.11 -14.91 0.34
N SER A 75 -9.10 -14.10 -0.03
CA SER A 75 -9.43 -13.83 -1.43
C SER A 75 -8.82 -12.52 -1.87
N ARG A 76 -8.03 -12.56 -2.95
CA ARG A 76 -7.60 -11.39 -3.70
C ARG A 76 -8.38 -11.36 -5.02
N ARG A 77 -9.52 -10.68 -5.02
CA ARG A 77 -10.37 -10.56 -6.22
C ARG A 77 -9.86 -9.42 -7.09
N MET A 78 -9.88 -9.61 -8.40
CA MET A 78 -9.63 -8.52 -9.35
C MET A 78 -10.97 -7.86 -9.68
N VAL A 79 -11.03 -6.54 -9.58
CA VAL A 79 -12.21 -5.71 -9.83
C VAL A 79 -11.82 -4.47 -10.63
N GLN A 80 -12.81 -3.80 -11.21
CA GLN A 80 -12.63 -2.51 -11.87
C GLN A 80 -13.14 -1.39 -10.96
N VAL A 81 -12.27 -0.44 -10.61
CA VAL A 81 -12.60 0.72 -9.77
C VAL A 81 -12.10 1.98 -10.44
N ASP A 82 -13.01 2.91 -10.75
CA ASP A 82 -12.74 4.16 -11.46
C ASP A 82 -11.92 3.99 -12.76
N GLY A 83 -12.17 2.88 -13.46
CA GLY A 83 -11.52 2.53 -14.73
C GLY A 83 -10.14 1.87 -14.60
N LEU A 84 -9.77 1.42 -13.39
CA LEU A 84 -8.52 0.72 -13.13
C LEU A 84 -8.77 -0.72 -12.70
N ASP A 85 -7.96 -1.65 -13.21
CA ASP A 85 -7.84 -2.98 -12.61
C ASP A 85 -7.24 -2.83 -11.21
N ALA A 86 -7.94 -3.37 -10.22
CA ALA A 86 -7.54 -3.32 -8.83
C ALA A 86 -7.71 -4.68 -8.15
N TYR A 87 -6.80 -4.98 -7.24
CA TYR A 87 -7.02 -6.01 -6.24
C TYR A 87 -7.91 -5.47 -5.13
N GLU A 88 -9.02 -6.15 -4.89
CA GLU A 88 -9.89 -5.89 -3.75
C GLU A 88 -9.42 -6.66 -2.52
N ALA A 89 -9.28 -5.95 -1.41
CA ALA A 89 -9.11 -6.47 -0.07
C ALA A 89 -10.41 -6.29 0.72
N SER A 90 -11.15 -7.38 0.97
CA SER A 90 -12.35 -7.36 1.81
C SER A 90 -11.99 -7.56 3.27
N TYR A 91 -12.48 -6.70 4.17
CA TYR A 91 -12.33 -6.82 5.62
C TYR A 91 -13.71 -7.05 6.25
N PRO A 92 -14.12 -8.31 6.47
CA PRO A 92 -15.36 -8.60 7.15
C PRO A 92 -15.35 -8.05 8.57
N LYS A 93 -16.52 -7.70 9.10
CA LYS A 93 -16.71 -7.30 10.49
C LYS A 93 -16.09 -8.33 11.42
N GLY A 94 -15.31 -7.87 12.39
CA GLY A 94 -14.62 -8.72 13.34
C GLY A 94 -13.27 -9.27 12.86
N SER A 95 -12.90 -9.09 11.58
CA SER A 95 -11.56 -9.47 11.12
C SER A 95 -10.49 -8.58 11.75
N ILE A 96 -9.39 -9.20 12.19
CA ILE A 96 -8.22 -8.55 12.80
C ILE A 96 -7.00 -9.01 12.00
N ASN A 97 -6.22 -9.94 12.56
CA ASN A 97 -4.97 -10.41 11.98
C ASN A 97 -5.14 -11.74 11.23
N PRO A 98 -4.15 -12.14 10.41
CA PRO A 98 -4.31 -13.30 9.53
C PRO A 98 -4.51 -14.64 10.24
N LYS A 99 -4.17 -14.72 11.53
CA LYS A 99 -4.35 -15.92 12.36
C LYS A 99 -5.75 -16.02 12.97
N GLY A 100 -6.56 -14.95 12.90
CA GLY A 100 -7.96 -14.97 13.36
C GLY A 100 -8.85 -15.90 12.53
N GLU A 101 -9.99 -16.29 13.09
CA GLU A 101 -10.98 -17.13 12.41
C GLU A 101 -11.60 -16.41 11.21
N ILE A 102 -11.97 -15.13 11.41
CA ILE A 102 -12.51 -14.27 10.35
C ILE A 102 -11.36 -13.71 9.52
N LYS A 103 -11.27 -14.15 8.26
CA LYS A 103 -10.23 -13.71 7.32
C LYS A 103 -10.61 -12.37 6.71
N GLY A 104 -9.73 -11.37 6.83
CA GLY A 104 -9.89 -10.05 6.25
C GLY A 104 -8.61 -9.53 5.61
N GLY A 105 -8.74 -8.94 4.44
CA GLY A 105 -7.66 -8.48 3.58
C GLY A 105 -7.07 -9.59 2.73
N PHE A 106 -5.76 -9.53 2.48
CA PHE A 106 -5.00 -10.61 1.84
C PHE A 106 -3.51 -10.48 2.15
N GLY A 107 -2.73 -11.52 1.83
CA GLY A 107 -1.28 -11.48 1.96
C GLY A 107 -0.60 -12.34 0.91
N CYS A 108 0.42 -11.81 0.26
CA CYS A 108 1.31 -12.53 -0.64
C CYS A 108 2.66 -11.80 -0.73
N TYR A 109 3.60 -12.39 -1.47
CA TYR A 109 4.89 -11.79 -1.75
C TYR A 109 5.00 -11.53 -3.24
N LEU A 110 5.37 -10.31 -3.60
CA LEU A 110 5.71 -9.93 -4.96
C LEU A 110 7.21 -10.10 -5.10
N GLU A 111 7.66 -11.05 -5.91
CA GLU A 111 9.07 -11.38 -6.09
C GLU A 111 9.51 -11.18 -7.53
N ARG A 112 10.66 -10.53 -7.68
CA ARG A 112 11.26 -10.18 -8.97
C ARG A 112 12.76 -10.42 -8.85
N ALA A 113 13.30 -11.31 -9.69
CA ALA A 113 14.71 -11.73 -9.60
C ALA A 113 15.68 -10.56 -9.80
N GLU A 114 15.27 -9.53 -10.54
CA GLU A 114 16.06 -8.31 -10.73
C GLU A 114 16.24 -7.51 -9.43
N PHE A 115 15.32 -7.59 -8.46
CA PHE A 115 15.44 -6.86 -7.20
C PHE A 115 16.53 -7.44 -6.30
N GLU A 116 16.81 -8.74 -6.40
CA GLU A 116 17.86 -9.37 -5.59
C GLU A 116 19.28 -8.88 -5.94
N GLN A 117 19.43 -8.32 -7.15
CA GLN A 117 20.69 -7.77 -7.66
C GLN A 117 20.78 -6.25 -7.47
N ALA A 118 19.76 -5.62 -6.90
CA ALA A 118 19.67 -4.18 -6.77
C ALA A 118 20.05 -3.68 -5.38
N ARG A 119 20.72 -2.53 -5.35
CA ARG A 119 21.03 -1.78 -4.14
C ARG A 119 19.95 -0.78 -3.78
N ASP A 120 19.24 -0.24 -4.76
CA ASP A 120 18.24 0.81 -4.59
C ASP A 120 17.01 0.51 -5.45
N ILE A 121 15.85 0.37 -4.81
CA ILE A 121 14.60 0.05 -5.50
C ILE A 121 13.44 0.92 -5.02
N ILE A 122 12.45 1.05 -5.89
CA ILE A 122 11.13 1.62 -5.59
C ILE A 122 10.09 0.51 -5.67
N PHE A 123 9.18 0.48 -4.71
CA PHE A 123 7.89 -0.21 -4.82
C PHE A 123 6.76 0.81 -4.67
N SER A 124 5.78 0.73 -5.54
CA SER A 124 4.72 1.74 -5.63
C SER A 124 3.37 1.10 -5.90
N TYR A 125 2.30 1.74 -5.45
CA TYR A 125 0.93 1.35 -5.74
C TYR A 125 -0.02 2.52 -5.50
N ALA A 126 -1.22 2.44 -6.06
CA ALA A 126 -2.34 3.27 -5.64
C ALA A 126 -3.27 2.48 -4.73
N ILE A 127 -3.76 3.12 -3.69
CA ILE A 127 -4.73 2.55 -2.75
C ILE A 127 -5.94 3.47 -2.63
N LYS A 128 -7.13 2.88 -2.62
CA LYS A 128 -8.38 3.55 -2.29
C LYS A 128 -9.11 2.76 -1.22
N PHE A 129 -9.29 3.38 -0.05
CA PHE A 129 -10.24 2.88 0.93
C PHE A 129 -11.64 3.26 0.46
N GLU A 130 -12.63 2.38 0.61
CA GLU A 130 -14.00 2.71 0.21
C GLU A 130 -14.54 3.96 0.96
N GLU A 131 -15.57 4.59 0.42
CA GLU A 131 -16.21 5.73 1.08
C GLU A 131 -16.67 5.37 2.50
N GLY A 132 -16.38 6.24 3.47
CA GLY A 132 -16.72 6.01 4.87
C GLY A 132 -16.00 4.83 5.55
N PHE A 133 -14.84 4.39 5.03
CA PHE A 133 -14.00 3.36 5.67
C PHE A 133 -13.67 3.73 7.13
N ASP A 134 -13.84 2.77 8.05
CA ASP A 134 -13.48 2.91 9.46
C ASP A 134 -12.08 2.32 9.70
N PHE A 135 -11.11 3.22 9.94
CA PHE A 135 -9.71 2.87 10.17
C PHE A 135 -9.43 2.23 11.53
N VAL A 136 -10.34 2.35 12.51
CA VAL A 136 -10.19 1.84 13.88
C VAL A 136 -8.83 2.24 14.48
N LYS A 137 -7.99 1.28 14.87
CA LYS A 137 -6.64 1.50 15.45
C LYS A 137 -5.51 1.37 14.44
N GLY A 138 -5.82 0.90 13.23
CA GLY A 138 -4.85 0.72 12.17
C GLY A 138 -4.84 -0.67 11.56
N GLY A 139 -4.03 -0.81 10.53
CA GLY A 139 -3.83 -2.06 9.80
C GLY A 139 -2.59 -2.02 8.95
N LYS A 140 -2.21 -3.19 8.43
CA LYS A 140 -0.99 -3.35 7.63
C LYS A 140 -1.25 -2.97 6.19
N LEU A 141 -0.21 -2.46 5.55
CA LEU A 141 -0.18 -2.14 4.13
C LEU A 141 1.08 -2.71 3.49
N PRO A 142 1.08 -2.89 2.15
CA PRO A 142 2.23 -3.36 1.41
C PRO A 142 3.46 -2.48 1.59
N GLY A 143 4.64 -3.10 1.56
CA GLY A 143 5.93 -2.43 1.49
C GLY A 143 7.07 -3.41 1.25
N LEU A 144 8.27 -2.87 1.07
CA LEU A 144 9.47 -3.61 0.70
C LEU A 144 9.93 -4.57 1.80
N TYR A 145 10.57 -5.67 1.39
CA TYR A 145 11.17 -6.63 2.31
C TYR A 145 12.40 -7.30 1.69
N GLY A 146 13.24 -7.87 2.55
CA GLY A 146 14.43 -8.58 2.15
C GLY A 146 14.97 -9.50 3.23
N GLY A 147 16.01 -10.25 2.87
CA GLY A 147 16.66 -11.19 3.78
C GLY A 147 17.71 -12.07 3.11
N ALA A 148 18.55 -12.67 3.96
CA ALA A 148 19.67 -13.49 3.53
C ALA A 148 19.24 -14.72 2.69
N THR A 149 18.07 -15.27 3.01
CA THR A 149 17.39 -16.28 2.20
C THR A 149 15.90 -15.94 2.07
N PRO A 150 15.16 -16.52 1.10
CA PRO A 150 13.71 -16.37 1.03
C PRO A 150 13.00 -16.74 2.34
N GLU A 151 13.38 -17.83 2.99
CA GLU A 151 12.77 -18.29 4.25
C GLU A 151 12.94 -17.28 5.39
N LEU A 152 14.15 -16.71 5.52
CA LEU A 152 14.43 -15.69 6.52
C LEU A 152 13.65 -14.40 6.24
N ALA A 153 13.53 -14.03 4.95
CA ALA A 153 12.80 -12.85 4.50
C ALA A 153 11.28 -12.96 4.79
N TYR A 154 10.65 -14.11 4.51
CA TYR A 154 9.23 -14.34 4.83
C TYR A 154 8.92 -14.24 6.32
N GLY A 155 9.91 -14.59 7.15
CA GLY A 155 9.79 -14.57 8.61
C GLY A 155 9.98 -13.18 9.25
N CYS A 156 10.25 -12.13 8.49
CA CYS A 156 10.56 -10.80 9.04
C CYS A 156 9.31 -10.02 9.48
N SER A 157 8.53 -10.60 10.38
CA SER A 157 7.26 -10.02 10.82
C SER A 157 6.82 -10.49 12.22
N GLY A 158 5.90 -9.73 12.81
CA GLY A 158 5.35 -10.04 14.13
C GLY A 158 6.40 -9.90 15.25
N GLY A 159 6.20 -10.63 16.35
CA GLY A 159 7.07 -10.58 17.52
C GLY A 159 8.30 -11.51 17.48
N ARG A 160 8.63 -12.12 16.33
CA ARG A 160 9.78 -13.04 16.21
C ARG A 160 11.07 -12.27 16.48
N GLN A 161 11.87 -12.66 17.46
CA GLN A 161 13.15 -12.00 17.77
C GLN A 161 14.36 -12.68 17.12
N ASP A 162 14.29 -14.00 16.89
CA ASP A 162 15.42 -14.78 16.39
C ASP A 162 15.75 -14.44 14.92
N GLY A 163 17.01 -14.12 14.60
CA GLY A 163 17.47 -13.85 13.23
C GLY A 163 16.84 -12.63 12.56
N ARG A 164 16.40 -11.63 13.36
CA ARG A 164 15.84 -10.35 12.87
C ARG A 164 16.86 -9.48 12.14
N ASP A 165 18.14 -9.69 12.38
CA ASP A 165 19.26 -9.03 11.71
C ASP A 165 19.57 -9.63 10.32
N GLN A 166 19.02 -10.81 10.01
CA GLN A 166 19.17 -11.49 8.71
C GLN A 166 18.04 -11.15 7.72
N CYS A 167 17.17 -10.20 8.06
CA CYS A 167 16.04 -9.77 7.24
C CYS A 167 15.64 -8.33 7.54
N PHE A 168 14.84 -7.74 6.66
CA PHE A 168 14.14 -6.49 6.95
C PHE A 168 12.73 -6.51 6.36
N SER A 169 11.83 -5.74 6.96
CA SER A 169 10.48 -5.49 6.42
C SER A 169 10.11 -4.04 6.67
N LEU A 170 9.67 -3.35 5.62
CA LEU A 170 9.36 -1.92 5.62
C LEU A 170 7.89 -1.65 5.24
N ARG A 171 7.02 -2.62 5.53
CA ARG A 171 5.57 -2.47 5.33
C ARG A 171 5.04 -1.19 5.96
N LEU A 172 4.00 -0.64 5.35
CA LEU A 172 3.32 0.52 5.89
C LEU A 172 2.21 0.12 6.86
N MET A 173 1.66 1.09 7.57
CA MET A 173 0.39 0.96 8.27
C MET A 173 -0.49 2.17 8.05
N TRP A 174 -1.80 1.94 8.05
CA TRP A 174 -2.75 2.99 8.41
C TRP A 174 -2.98 2.99 9.92
N ARG A 175 -3.44 4.12 10.44
CA ARG A 175 -3.72 4.41 11.84
C ARG A 175 -5.08 5.13 11.93
N PRO A 176 -5.58 5.47 13.14
CA PRO A 176 -6.86 6.18 13.27
C PRO A 176 -6.91 7.40 12.36
N LYS A 177 -8.09 7.70 11.81
CA LYS A 177 -8.32 8.81 10.87
C LYS A 177 -7.51 8.73 9.57
N GLY A 178 -7.01 7.55 9.21
CA GLY A 178 -6.28 7.33 7.96
C GLY A 178 -4.83 7.78 7.99
N GLU A 179 -4.28 8.16 9.15
CA GLU A 179 -2.85 8.50 9.27
C GLU A 179 -1.97 7.34 8.78
N GLY A 180 -0.99 7.65 7.93
CA GLY A 180 -0.02 6.69 7.43
C GLY A 180 1.28 6.67 8.23
N GLU A 181 1.96 5.54 8.27
CA GLU A 181 3.31 5.39 8.84
C GLU A 181 4.11 4.31 8.10
N ILE A 182 5.44 4.38 8.18
CA ILE A 182 6.31 3.24 7.88
C ILE A 182 6.38 2.37 9.14
N TYR A 183 6.19 1.06 8.99
CA TYR A 183 6.31 0.10 10.07
C TYR A 183 7.48 -0.84 9.84
N ALA A 184 8.65 -0.42 10.31
CA ALA A 184 9.93 -1.00 9.97
C ALA A 184 10.40 -2.05 10.99
N TYR A 185 10.81 -3.21 10.48
CA TYR A 185 11.70 -4.15 11.13
C TYR A 185 13.05 -4.04 10.44
N ILE A 186 14.01 -3.44 11.13
CA ILE A 186 15.41 -3.29 10.71
C ILE A 186 16.31 -3.59 11.91
N PRO A 187 17.62 -3.84 11.71
CA PRO A 187 18.56 -4.12 12.79
C PRO A 187 18.49 -3.09 13.93
N ASN A 188 18.54 -3.56 15.17
CA ASN A 188 18.51 -2.73 16.36
C ASN A 188 19.91 -2.17 16.68
N LEU A 189 20.35 -1.17 15.92
CA LEU A 189 21.70 -0.59 15.97
C LEU A 189 21.69 0.87 16.44
N PRO A 190 22.73 1.35 17.14
CA PRO A 190 22.81 2.75 17.57
C PRO A 190 22.62 3.77 16.43
N SER A 191 23.18 3.51 15.26
CA SER A 191 23.02 4.32 14.04
C SER A 191 21.55 4.44 13.61
N ASN A 192 20.80 3.33 13.62
CA ASN A 192 19.38 3.33 13.31
C ASN A 192 18.56 4.09 14.37
N HIS A 193 18.92 4.01 15.65
CA HIS A 193 18.29 4.83 16.69
C HIS A 193 18.53 6.32 16.45
N GLU A 194 19.77 6.70 16.14
CA GLU A 194 20.14 8.09 15.83
C GLU A 194 19.34 8.63 14.64
N ALA A 195 19.27 7.86 13.55
CA ALA A 195 18.56 8.23 12.33
C ALA A 195 17.03 8.31 12.50
N LEU A 196 16.44 7.50 13.39
CA LEU A 196 14.97 7.34 13.48
C LEU A 196 14.30 8.09 14.62
N GLN A 197 14.93 8.18 15.81
CA GLN A 197 14.24 8.59 17.04
C GLN A 197 13.53 9.95 16.96
N ASN A 198 14.05 10.86 16.12
CA ASN A 198 13.54 12.22 15.95
C ASN A 198 12.82 12.46 14.62
N VAL A 199 12.56 11.42 13.82
CA VAL A 199 11.87 11.57 12.55
C VAL A 199 10.43 12.07 12.81
N PRO A 200 10.05 13.26 12.31
CA PRO A 200 8.72 13.81 12.52
C PRO A 200 7.69 13.11 11.62
N PRO A 201 6.37 13.31 11.87
CA PRO A 201 5.81 14.04 13.01
C PRO A 201 5.71 13.19 14.29
N LYS A 202 5.76 11.85 14.18
CA LYS A 202 5.73 10.95 15.32
C LYS A 202 6.42 9.62 15.01
N THR A 203 7.53 9.36 15.69
CA THR A 203 8.26 8.09 15.59
C THR A 203 8.39 7.44 16.96
N HIS A 204 8.23 6.13 17.02
CA HIS A 204 8.49 5.35 18.23
C HIS A 204 9.01 3.96 17.90
N CYS A 205 9.99 3.51 18.67
CA CYS A 205 10.46 2.13 18.66
C CYS A 205 9.64 1.30 19.65
N ASN A 206 9.11 0.16 19.21
CA ASN A 206 8.55 -0.85 20.10
C ASN A 206 9.54 -2.04 20.19
N PRO A 207 10.08 -2.36 21.38
CA PRO A 207 11.11 -3.39 21.52
C PRO A 207 10.61 -4.81 21.16
N ASP A 208 9.33 -5.10 21.36
CA ASP A 208 8.74 -6.40 21.02
C ASP A 208 8.44 -6.52 19.52
N PHE A 209 8.28 -5.38 18.85
CA PHE A 209 7.92 -5.30 17.44
C PHE A 209 8.97 -4.56 16.63
N GLY A 210 8.64 -3.39 16.10
CA GLY A 210 9.53 -2.60 15.27
C GLY A 210 9.26 -1.12 15.45
N TRP A 211 9.78 -0.33 14.53
CA TRP A 211 9.59 1.10 14.50
C TRP A 211 8.27 1.46 13.82
N SER A 212 7.48 2.31 14.46
CA SER A 212 6.50 3.10 13.70
C SER A 212 7.12 4.46 13.45
N ILE A 213 7.32 4.79 12.19
CA ILE A 213 8.10 5.95 11.75
C ILE A 213 7.18 6.94 11.05
N ALA A 214 7.34 8.21 11.39
CA ALA A 214 6.65 9.34 10.76
C ALA A 214 5.12 9.20 10.71
N ARG A 215 4.50 8.63 11.75
CA ARG A 215 3.04 8.47 11.80
C ARG A 215 2.33 9.80 11.65
N GLY A 216 1.50 9.92 10.62
CA GLY A 216 0.74 11.13 10.30
C GLY A 216 1.47 12.09 9.36
N SER A 217 2.59 11.69 8.76
CA SER A 217 3.25 12.47 7.69
C SER A 217 2.40 12.56 6.42
N PHE A 218 1.44 11.64 6.26
CA PHE A 218 0.37 11.66 5.27
C PHE A 218 -0.89 11.00 5.86
N ALA A 219 -2.03 11.17 5.18
CA ALA A 219 -3.27 10.51 5.55
C ALA A 219 -4.03 10.04 4.31
N PHE A 220 -4.73 8.91 4.45
CA PHE A 220 -5.65 8.40 3.46
C PHE A 220 -7.02 9.07 3.63
N VAL A 221 -7.62 9.49 2.52
CA VAL A 221 -8.99 9.98 2.48
C VAL A 221 -9.88 8.86 1.92
N PRO A 222 -10.85 8.34 2.69
CA PRO A 222 -11.83 7.38 2.19
C PRO A 222 -12.50 7.90 0.91
N GLY A 223 -12.76 7.01 -0.05
CA GLY A 223 -13.34 7.37 -1.34
C GLY A 223 -12.35 7.90 -2.37
N GLU A 224 -11.11 8.23 -1.99
CA GLU A 224 -10.09 8.79 -2.88
C GLU A 224 -8.91 7.83 -3.11
N TRP A 225 -8.30 7.93 -4.30
CA TRP A 225 -7.04 7.25 -4.58
C TRP A 225 -5.88 8.00 -3.94
N THR A 226 -5.04 7.28 -3.20
CA THR A 226 -3.74 7.75 -2.72
C THR A 226 -2.65 6.91 -3.39
N THR A 227 -1.73 7.57 -4.08
CA THR A 227 -0.52 6.91 -4.61
C THR A 227 0.56 6.89 -3.55
N ILE A 228 1.24 5.75 -3.44
CA ILE A 228 2.35 5.50 -2.54
C ILE A 228 3.54 5.07 -3.38
N ALA A 229 4.70 5.67 -3.14
CA ALA A 229 5.97 5.19 -3.64
C ALA A 229 6.95 5.09 -2.46
N GLU A 230 7.47 3.90 -2.22
CA GLU A 230 8.46 3.59 -1.20
C GLU A 230 9.79 3.30 -1.88
N ARG A 231 10.81 4.11 -1.61
CA ARG A 231 12.18 3.87 -2.07
C ARG A 231 13.02 3.40 -0.91
N VAL A 232 13.83 2.37 -1.14
CA VAL A 232 14.81 1.89 -0.17
C VAL A 232 16.13 1.68 -0.88
N ARG A 233 17.19 2.24 -0.29
CA ARG A 233 18.58 1.96 -0.66
C ARG A 233 19.26 1.21 0.47
N LEU A 234 19.75 0.00 0.17
CA LEU A 234 20.55 -0.77 1.10
C LEU A 234 21.88 -0.08 1.35
N ASN A 235 22.29 -0.11 2.61
CA ASN A 235 23.60 0.36 3.01
C ASN A 235 24.73 -0.58 2.55
N ASP A 236 25.94 -0.04 2.50
CA ASP A 236 27.15 -0.86 2.52
C ASP A 236 27.29 -1.50 3.91
N VAL A 237 27.70 -2.76 3.95
CA VAL A 237 27.83 -3.48 5.22
C VAL A 237 28.88 -2.80 6.10
N GLY A 238 28.48 -2.43 7.32
CA GLY A 238 29.31 -1.69 8.28
C GLY A 238 29.28 -0.17 8.11
N CYS A 239 28.48 0.37 7.18
CA CYS A 239 28.31 1.80 6.96
C CYS A 239 26.85 2.21 7.15
N ALA A 240 26.60 3.30 7.88
CA ALA A 240 25.29 3.92 8.00
C ALA A 240 25.01 4.86 6.82
N ASN A 241 24.80 4.31 5.62
CA ASN A 241 24.52 5.07 4.40
C ASN A 241 23.28 4.59 3.61
N GLY A 242 22.43 3.81 4.27
CA GLY A 242 21.13 3.38 3.74
C GLY A 242 20.10 4.51 3.76
N ILE A 243 19.09 4.37 2.91
CA ILE A 243 18.05 5.38 2.68
C ILE A 243 16.68 4.72 2.72
N ILE A 244 15.72 5.38 3.36
CA ILE A 244 14.29 5.09 3.22
C ILE A 244 13.58 6.40 2.87
N GLN A 245 12.88 6.43 1.74
CA GLN A 245 12.05 7.55 1.32
C GLN A 245 10.63 7.09 1.01
N LEU A 246 9.65 7.93 1.32
CA LEU A 246 8.24 7.65 1.05
C LEU A 246 7.59 8.88 0.43
N TRP A 247 6.87 8.67 -0.67
CA TRP A 247 6.02 9.66 -1.29
C TRP A 247 4.55 9.26 -1.17
N ALA A 248 3.71 10.25 -0.88
CA ALA A 248 2.26 10.13 -0.96
C ALA A 248 1.74 11.18 -1.95
N ASN A 249 1.03 10.76 -2.99
CA ASN A 249 0.55 11.66 -4.05
C ASN A 249 1.66 12.51 -4.68
N GLY A 250 2.82 11.88 -4.94
CA GLY A 250 3.99 12.52 -5.52
C GLY A 250 4.74 13.48 -4.58
N ARG A 251 4.24 13.72 -3.36
CA ARG A 251 4.91 14.54 -2.35
C ARG A 251 5.80 13.68 -1.47
N LEU A 252 7.07 14.04 -1.33
CA LEU A 252 7.99 13.41 -0.37
C LEU A 252 7.51 13.70 1.05
N VAL A 253 7.13 12.65 1.79
CA VAL A 253 6.57 12.73 3.15
C VAL A 253 7.50 12.13 4.19
N VAL A 254 8.42 11.26 3.79
CA VAL A 254 9.49 10.72 4.64
C VAL A 254 10.79 10.70 3.85
N ASP A 255 11.88 11.21 4.46
CA ASP A 255 13.23 11.15 3.91
C ASP A 255 14.22 10.85 5.05
N ILE A 256 14.67 9.61 5.12
CA ILE A 256 15.54 9.12 6.18
C ILE A 256 16.82 8.63 5.53
N GLN A 257 17.93 9.17 6.02
CA GLN A 257 19.29 8.88 5.62
C GLN A 257 20.02 8.27 6.82
N GLY A 258 21.21 7.69 6.59
CA GLY A 258 22.07 7.26 7.69
C GLY A 258 21.64 5.94 8.34
N LEU A 259 20.97 5.06 7.58
CA LEU A 259 20.48 3.78 8.11
C LEU A 259 21.46 2.63 7.84
N GLU A 260 21.48 1.65 8.74
CA GLU A 260 22.02 0.32 8.54
C GLU A 260 20.86 -0.68 8.45
N ILE A 261 20.31 -0.81 7.24
CA ILE A 261 19.17 -1.68 6.92
C ILE A 261 19.59 -3.16 6.91
N ARG A 262 20.87 -3.43 6.59
CA ARG A 262 21.50 -4.75 6.65
C ARG A 262 22.86 -4.71 7.33
N VAL A 263 23.21 -5.83 7.97
CA VAL A 263 24.53 -6.08 8.58
C VAL A 263 25.29 -7.22 7.89
N ASP A 264 24.65 -7.92 6.97
CA ASP A 264 25.22 -8.99 6.17
C ASP A 264 24.97 -8.68 4.68
N LYS A 265 25.97 -8.94 3.83
CA LYS A 265 25.91 -8.72 2.38
C LYS A 265 24.91 -9.65 1.70
N ASP A 266 24.62 -10.81 2.30
CA ASP A 266 23.69 -11.78 1.75
C ASP A 266 22.24 -11.30 1.92
N VAL A 267 21.99 -10.32 2.81
CA VAL A 267 20.70 -9.64 2.92
C VAL A 267 20.52 -8.70 1.73
N VAL A 268 19.64 -9.12 0.83
CA VAL A 268 19.22 -8.41 -0.37
C VAL A 268 17.72 -8.15 -0.37
N PHE A 269 17.23 -7.31 -1.27
CA PHE A 269 15.79 -7.23 -1.52
C PHE A 269 15.27 -8.57 -2.05
N ARG A 270 14.07 -8.95 -1.64
CA ARG A 270 13.31 -10.06 -2.24
C ARG A 270 12.07 -9.58 -2.98
N GLY A 271 11.59 -8.39 -2.62
CA GLY A 271 10.57 -7.65 -3.33
C GLY A 271 9.63 -6.94 -2.38
N ALA A 272 8.32 -7.10 -2.54
CA ALA A 272 7.32 -6.47 -1.68
C ALA A 272 6.47 -7.49 -0.94
N HIS A 273 6.32 -7.30 0.37
CA HIS A 273 5.38 -8.07 1.18
C HIS A 273 4.00 -7.41 1.05
N PHE A 274 3.23 -7.87 0.06
CA PHE A 274 1.91 -7.36 -0.26
C PHE A 274 0.88 -7.96 0.69
N GLN A 275 0.80 -7.39 1.89
CA GLN A 275 -0.09 -7.86 2.95
C GLN A 275 -0.87 -6.72 3.57
N THR A 276 -2.18 -6.90 3.63
CA THR A 276 -3.12 -5.97 4.22
C THR A 276 -4.13 -6.68 5.10
N PHE A 277 -4.39 -6.14 6.29
CA PHE A 277 -5.33 -6.65 7.29
C PHE A 277 -5.44 -5.65 8.45
N PHE A 278 -6.51 -5.74 9.25
CA PHE A 278 -6.67 -4.93 10.47
C PHE A 278 -5.66 -5.34 11.56
N GLY A 279 -4.86 -4.40 12.03
CA GLY A 279 -3.60 -4.70 12.72
C GLY A 279 -3.78 -5.03 14.19
N GLY A 280 -2.72 -5.44 14.89
CA GLY A 280 -2.79 -5.77 16.31
C GLY A 280 -3.36 -7.18 16.58
N LYS A 281 -3.63 -7.47 17.86
CA LYS A 281 -4.06 -8.79 18.33
C LYS A 281 -5.40 -8.80 19.06
N ALA A 282 -5.85 -7.63 19.51
CA ALA A 282 -7.03 -7.49 20.37
C ALA A 282 -8.26 -7.05 19.58
N GLN A 283 -9.45 -7.35 20.14
CA GLN A 283 -10.74 -7.13 19.48
C GLN A 283 -11.03 -5.67 19.13
N ASP A 284 -10.45 -4.73 19.88
CA ASP A 284 -10.54 -3.30 19.65
C ASP A 284 -9.73 -2.81 18.43
N TRP A 285 -9.07 -3.72 17.72
CA TRP A 285 -8.50 -3.47 16.40
C TRP A 285 -9.34 -4.03 15.26
N ALA A 286 -10.39 -4.80 15.55
CA ALA A 286 -11.16 -5.47 14.52
C ALA A 286 -11.90 -4.48 13.62
N SER A 287 -12.09 -4.86 12.36
CA SER A 287 -13.01 -4.15 11.47
C SER A 287 -14.40 -4.06 12.12
N THR A 288 -14.98 -2.86 12.21
CA THR A 288 -16.27 -2.63 12.88
C THR A 288 -17.47 -3.01 12.03
N LYS A 289 -17.25 -3.09 10.71
CA LYS A 289 -18.21 -3.44 9.65
C LYS A 289 -17.50 -4.19 8.53
N ASP A 290 -18.27 -4.73 7.60
CA ASP A 290 -17.72 -5.19 6.33
C ASP A 290 -17.30 -3.95 5.52
N GLN A 291 -16.08 -3.96 5.00
CA GLN A 291 -15.54 -2.84 4.23
C GLN A 291 -14.39 -3.29 3.34
N CYS A 292 -14.12 -2.56 2.26
CA CYS A 292 -13.08 -2.88 1.30
C CYS A 292 -12.00 -1.78 1.17
N ALA A 293 -10.82 -2.22 0.73
CA ALA A 293 -9.81 -1.35 0.11
C ALA A 293 -9.39 -1.92 -1.25
N TYR A 294 -9.00 -1.05 -2.17
CA TYR A 294 -8.66 -1.39 -3.54
C TYR A 294 -7.21 -0.99 -3.82
N PHE A 295 -6.45 -1.88 -4.43
CA PHE A 295 -5.04 -1.65 -4.79
C PHE A 295 -4.86 -1.74 -6.29
N ALA A 296 -4.45 -0.65 -6.92
CA ALA A 296 -4.23 -0.54 -8.36
C ALA A 296 -2.83 0.00 -8.66
N ALA A 297 -2.49 0.07 -9.95
CA ALA A 297 -1.23 0.68 -10.43
C ALA A 297 0.03 0.16 -9.69
N VAL A 298 0.05 -1.14 -9.35
CA VAL A 298 1.13 -1.79 -8.63
C VAL A 298 2.38 -1.76 -9.51
N GLY A 299 3.50 -1.31 -8.96
CA GLY A 299 4.73 -1.18 -9.72
C GLY A 299 5.97 -1.33 -8.85
N GLY A 300 7.09 -1.58 -9.52
CA GLY A 300 8.40 -1.59 -8.89
C GLY A 300 9.49 -1.32 -9.89
N ALA A 301 10.59 -0.75 -9.43
CA ALA A 301 11.69 -0.31 -10.28
C ALA A 301 13.03 -0.36 -9.56
N VAL A 302 14.09 -0.61 -10.32
CA VAL A 302 15.48 -0.50 -9.89
C VAL A 302 15.96 0.93 -10.15
N VAL A 303 16.48 1.59 -9.12
CA VAL A 303 17.11 2.91 -9.19
C VAL A 303 18.63 2.76 -9.33
N GLU A 304 19.23 1.78 -8.67
CA GLU A 304 20.66 1.47 -8.67
C GLU A 304 20.84 -0.04 -8.48
N TRP A 305 21.71 -0.65 -9.28
CA TRP A 305 22.14 -2.05 -9.12
C TRP A 305 23.07 -2.19 -7.91
#